data_AF-A0A5P0JHL7-F1
#
_entry.id   AF-A0A5P0JHL7-F1
#
_cell.length_a   1.000
_cell.length_b   1.000
_cell.length_c   1.000
_cell.angle_alpha   90.00
_cell.angle_beta   90.00
_cell.angle_gamma   90.00
#
_symmetry.space_group_name_H-M   'P 1'
#
loop_
_entity.id
_entity.type
_entity.pdbx_description
1 polymer ?
#
loop_
_entity_poly.entity_id
_entity_poly.type
_entity_poly.pdbx_seq_one_letter_code
_entity_poly.pdbx_strand_id
1 'polypeptide(L)'
;LLGPAVKLQRGKAVTVDIYNQLTEETTLHWHGLEVPGEVDGGPQGIIPPGGKRSVTLNVDQPAATCWFHPHQHGKTGRQVAMGLAGLVVIEDDEILKLMLPKQWGIDDVPVIVQDKKFSADGQIDYQLDVMTAAVGWFGDTLLTNGAIYPQHAAPRGWLRLRLLNGCNARSLNFATSDNRPLYVIASDGGLLPEPVKVSELPVLMGERFEVLVEVNDNKPFDLVTLPVSQMGMAIAPFDKPHPVMRIQPIAISASGALPDTLSSLPA
;
A
#
# COMPACT_ATOMS: atom_id res chain seq x y z
N LEU A 1 -14.05 0.36 -6.32
CA LEU A 1 -12.74 0.99 -6.56
C LEU A 1 -11.74 0.35 -5.62
N LEU A 2 -10.47 0.23 -6.02
CA LEU A 2 -9.49 -0.62 -5.34
C LEU A 2 -9.99 -2.06 -5.24
N GLY A 3 -9.46 -2.81 -4.28
CA GLY A 3 -9.74 -4.22 -4.07
C GLY A 3 -9.61 -4.59 -2.60
N PRO A 4 -9.95 -5.85 -2.27
CA PRO A 4 -9.82 -6.37 -0.92
C PRO A 4 -8.35 -6.55 -0.50
N ALA A 5 -8.14 -6.85 0.78
CA ALA A 5 -6.91 -7.46 1.27
C ALA A 5 -7.09 -8.98 1.33
N VAL A 6 -6.35 -9.73 0.50
CA VAL A 6 -6.33 -11.19 0.52
C VAL A 6 -5.44 -11.64 1.67
N LYS A 7 -6.00 -12.38 2.63
CA LYS A 7 -5.24 -12.92 3.75
C LYS A 7 -4.69 -14.29 3.40
N LEU A 8 -3.38 -14.47 3.54
CA LEU A 8 -2.67 -15.71 3.31
C LEU A 8 -1.94 -16.14 4.58
N GLN A 9 -1.66 -17.42 4.70
CA GLN A 9 -0.88 -17.96 5.81
C GLN A 9 0.25 -18.82 5.27
N ARG A 10 1.47 -18.58 5.75
CA ARG A 10 2.66 -19.34 5.34
C ARG A 10 2.42 -20.84 5.52
N GLY A 11 2.80 -21.64 4.53
CA GLY A 11 2.63 -23.09 4.51
C GLY A 11 1.20 -23.57 4.22
N LYS A 12 0.24 -22.68 3.94
CA LYS A 12 -1.13 -23.05 3.58
C LYS A 12 -1.45 -22.61 2.15
N ALA A 13 -2.05 -23.52 1.39
CA ALA A 13 -2.50 -23.25 0.03
C ALA A 13 -3.90 -22.64 0.02
N VAL A 14 -4.13 -21.69 -0.88
CA VAL A 14 -5.47 -21.16 -1.19
C VAL A 14 -5.67 -21.12 -2.70
N THR A 15 -6.90 -21.37 -3.15
CA THR A 15 -7.27 -21.17 -4.56
C THR A 15 -8.06 -19.87 -4.71
N VAL A 16 -7.63 -19.01 -5.62
CA VAL A 16 -8.30 -17.75 -5.96
C VAL A 16 -8.95 -17.90 -7.32
N ASP A 17 -10.26 -17.69 -7.37
CA ASP A 17 -11.03 -17.61 -8.60
C ASP A 17 -11.19 -16.15 -9.03
N ILE A 18 -10.63 -15.80 -10.20
CA ILE A 18 -10.62 -14.45 -10.76
C ILE A 18 -11.56 -14.41 -11.95
N TYR A 19 -12.58 -13.56 -11.90
CA TYR A 19 -13.54 -13.36 -12.98
C TYR A 19 -13.35 -11.97 -13.57
N ASN A 20 -12.98 -11.88 -14.86
CA ASN A 20 -12.85 -10.60 -15.53
C ASN A 20 -14.21 -10.15 -16.09
N GLN A 21 -14.82 -9.16 -15.43
CA GLN A 21 -16.08 -8.56 -15.88
C GLN A 21 -15.87 -7.26 -16.68
N LEU A 22 -14.63 -6.88 -16.96
CA LEU A 22 -14.32 -5.74 -17.82
C LEU A 22 -14.63 -6.10 -19.28
N THR A 23 -14.72 -5.07 -20.12
CA THR A 23 -14.86 -5.20 -21.57
C THR A 23 -13.52 -5.32 -22.30
N GLU A 24 -12.41 -5.45 -21.57
CA GLU A 24 -11.05 -5.58 -22.11
C GLU A 24 -10.27 -6.67 -21.36
N GLU A 25 -9.20 -7.17 -21.99
CA GLU A 25 -8.25 -8.09 -21.36
C GLU A 25 -7.54 -7.44 -20.17
N THR A 26 -7.23 -8.26 -19.17
CA THR A 26 -6.40 -7.86 -18.03
C THR A 26 -5.57 -9.06 -17.56
N THR A 27 -4.62 -8.80 -16.67
CA THR A 27 -3.90 -9.82 -15.89
C THR A 27 -3.98 -9.44 -14.41
N LEU A 28 -3.46 -10.29 -13.52
CA LEU A 28 -3.37 -9.96 -12.10
C LEU A 28 -2.01 -10.42 -11.58
N HIS A 29 -1.10 -9.48 -11.38
CA HIS A 29 0.22 -9.72 -10.83
C HIS A 29 0.19 -9.70 -9.30
N TRP A 30 0.77 -10.72 -8.67
CA TRP A 30 0.91 -10.83 -7.21
C TRP A 30 2.23 -10.22 -6.75
N HIS A 31 2.28 -8.89 -6.73
CA HIS A 31 3.49 -8.14 -6.42
C HIS A 31 4.03 -8.43 -5.02
N GLY A 32 5.23 -9.01 -4.97
CA GLY A 32 5.96 -9.38 -3.75
C GLY A 32 5.71 -10.82 -3.29
N LEU A 33 4.85 -11.57 -3.98
CA LEU A 33 4.64 -12.99 -3.69
C LEU A 33 5.75 -13.85 -4.33
N GLU A 34 6.37 -14.71 -3.54
CA GLU A 34 7.35 -15.72 -3.99
C GLU A 34 6.59 -16.94 -4.52
N VAL A 35 6.17 -16.87 -5.77
CA VAL A 35 5.37 -17.91 -6.42
C VAL A 35 5.89 -18.24 -7.82
N PRO A 36 5.59 -19.44 -8.36
CA PRO A 36 5.94 -19.78 -9.74
C PRO A 36 5.35 -18.80 -10.76
N GLY A 37 6.07 -18.57 -11.87
CA GLY A 37 5.65 -17.64 -12.92
C GLY A 37 4.28 -17.99 -13.53
N GLU A 38 3.89 -19.27 -13.51
CA GLU A 38 2.58 -19.74 -13.97
C GLU A 38 1.42 -19.13 -13.16
N VAL A 39 1.62 -18.79 -11.89
CA VAL A 39 0.57 -18.21 -11.03
C VAL A 39 0.79 -16.72 -10.77
N ASP A 40 2.02 -16.21 -10.92
CA ASP A 40 2.40 -14.82 -10.70
C ASP A 40 1.48 -13.83 -11.45
N GLY A 41 1.05 -14.18 -12.66
CA GLY A 41 0.07 -13.40 -13.41
C GLY A 41 0.62 -12.11 -14.05
N GLY A 42 1.91 -12.14 -14.38
CA GLY A 42 2.53 -11.22 -15.33
C GLY A 42 1.85 -11.21 -16.72
N PRO A 43 2.44 -10.55 -17.73
CA PRO A 43 1.77 -10.24 -19.00
C PRO A 43 1.21 -11.43 -19.79
N GLN A 44 1.68 -12.65 -19.50
CA GLN A 44 1.25 -13.88 -20.16
C GLN A 44 -0.04 -14.47 -19.56
N GLY A 45 -0.41 -14.08 -18.34
CA GLY A 45 -1.58 -14.57 -17.61
C GLY A 45 -2.89 -13.88 -18.00
N ILE A 46 -3.14 -13.67 -19.29
CA ILE A 46 -4.30 -12.93 -19.81
C ILE A 46 -5.61 -13.58 -19.40
N ILE A 47 -6.54 -12.75 -18.90
CA ILE A 47 -7.92 -13.11 -18.61
C ILE A 47 -8.82 -12.34 -19.59
N PRO A 48 -9.44 -13.02 -20.58
CA PRO A 48 -10.34 -12.36 -21.54
C PRO A 48 -11.56 -11.71 -20.88
N PRO A 49 -12.24 -10.75 -21.54
CA PRO A 49 -13.54 -10.25 -21.11
C PRO A 49 -14.55 -11.38 -20.88
N GLY A 50 -15.21 -11.38 -19.72
CA GLY A 50 -16.12 -12.46 -19.29
C GLY A 50 -15.41 -13.77 -18.88
N GLY A 51 -14.08 -13.82 -18.94
CA GLY A 51 -13.27 -14.99 -18.63
C GLY A 51 -13.12 -15.27 -17.14
N LYS A 52 -12.74 -16.51 -16.83
CA LYS A 52 -12.35 -16.97 -15.49
C LYS A 52 -10.92 -17.49 -15.51
N ARG A 53 -10.13 -17.17 -14.47
CA ARG A 53 -8.83 -17.80 -14.19
C ARG A 53 -8.78 -18.24 -12.74
N SER A 54 -8.35 -19.47 -12.48
CA SER A 54 -8.14 -19.98 -11.13
C SER A 54 -6.65 -20.17 -10.89
N VAL A 55 -6.15 -19.73 -9.74
CA VAL A 55 -4.76 -19.95 -9.32
C VAL A 55 -4.72 -20.52 -7.91
N THR A 56 -3.81 -21.46 -7.66
CA THR A 56 -3.52 -21.93 -6.30
C THR A 56 -2.21 -21.29 -5.84
N LEU A 57 -2.30 -20.47 -4.79
CA LEU A 57 -1.18 -19.80 -4.16
C LEU A 57 -0.64 -20.70 -3.04
N ASN A 58 0.59 -21.17 -3.20
CA ASN A 58 1.32 -21.92 -2.19
C ASN A 58 2.32 -20.97 -1.55
N VAL A 59 1.97 -20.39 -0.40
CA VAL A 59 2.79 -19.33 0.22
C VAL A 59 3.90 -19.93 1.06
N ASP A 60 5.15 -19.64 0.71
CA ASP A 60 6.33 -20.07 1.45
C ASP A 60 7.36 -18.94 1.64
N GLN A 61 6.88 -17.78 2.05
CA GLN A 61 7.72 -16.63 2.41
C GLN A 61 7.32 -16.09 3.80
N PRO A 62 8.16 -15.26 4.44
CA PRO A 62 7.82 -14.61 5.70
C PRO A 62 6.54 -13.78 5.66
N ALA A 63 5.99 -13.47 6.84
CA ALA A 63 4.88 -12.54 6.96
C ALA A 63 5.24 -11.15 6.39
N ALA A 64 4.39 -10.64 5.50
CA ALA A 64 4.61 -9.40 4.77
C ALA A 64 3.29 -8.78 4.32
N THR A 65 3.32 -7.47 4.05
CA THR A 65 2.28 -6.81 3.26
C THR A 65 2.73 -6.76 1.80
N CYS A 66 2.13 -7.61 0.98
CA CYS A 66 2.26 -7.61 -0.46
C CYS A 66 1.03 -6.94 -1.09
N TRP A 67 0.96 -6.88 -2.40
CA TRP A 67 -0.20 -6.31 -3.09
C TRP A 67 -0.43 -6.98 -4.44
N PHE A 68 -1.56 -6.70 -5.07
CA PHE A 68 -1.85 -7.20 -6.41
C PHE A 68 -2.44 -6.12 -7.28
N HIS A 69 -2.08 -6.14 -8.56
CA HIS A 69 -2.51 -5.16 -9.53
C HIS A 69 -2.46 -5.72 -10.96
N PRO A 70 -3.12 -5.08 -11.93
CA PRO A 70 -3.01 -5.49 -13.32
C PRO A 70 -1.59 -5.36 -13.86
N HIS A 71 -1.21 -6.24 -14.78
CA HIS A 71 0.12 -6.25 -15.40
C HIS A 71 0.06 -6.47 -16.92
N GLN A 72 -1.06 -6.09 -17.54
CA GLN A 72 -1.25 -6.14 -18.99
C GLN A 72 -0.19 -5.27 -19.68
N HIS A 73 0.65 -5.89 -20.52
CA HIS A 73 1.69 -5.18 -21.25
C HIS A 73 1.10 -4.02 -22.09
N GLY A 74 1.69 -2.83 -21.95
CA GLY A 74 1.22 -1.59 -22.59
C GLY A 74 -0.05 -0.97 -21.98
N LYS A 75 -0.69 -1.60 -20.98
CA LYS A 75 -1.92 -1.09 -20.34
C LYS A 75 -1.89 -1.10 -18.80
N THR A 76 -0.83 -1.58 -18.16
CA THR A 76 -0.66 -1.58 -16.69
C THR A 76 -0.99 -0.23 -16.08
N GLY A 77 -0.33 0.84 -16.55
CA GLY A 77 -0.54 2.19 -16.02
C GLY A 77 -2.00 2.65 -16.11
N ARG A 78 -2.68 2.38 -17.23
CA ARG A 78 -4.10 2.72 -17.39
C ARG A 78 -4.99 1.95 -16.43
N GLN A 79 -4.82 0.63 -16.35
CA GLN A 79 -5.70 -0.21 -15.53
C GLN A 79 -5.52 0.07 -14.02
N VAL A 80 -4.29 0.37 -13.58
CA VAL A 80 -4.02 0.88 -12.22
C VAL A 80 -4.61 2.27 -12.01
N ALA A 81 -4.45 3.19 -12.97
CA ALA A 81 -5.03 4.53 -12.90
C ALA A 81 -6.57 4.49 -12.80
N MET A 82 -7.24 3.56 -13.49
CA MET A 82 -8.68 3.32 -13.38
C MET A 82 -9.11 2.73 -12.02
N GLY A 83 -8.15 2.30 -11.21
CA GLY A 83 -8.35 2.01 -9.79
C GLY A 83 -8.29 0.54 -9.41
N LEU A 84 -7.67 -0.32 -10.22
CA LEU A 84 -7.43 -1.72 -9.87
C LEU A 84 -6.13 -1.86 -9.07
N ALA A 85 -6.26 -2.07 -7.77
CA ALA A 85 -5.19 -2.49 -6.87
C ALA A 85 -5.84 -3.09 -5.61
N GLY A 86 -5.27 -4.16 -5.06
CA GLY A 86 -5.64 -4.71 -3.76
C GLY A 86 -4.42 -5.16 -2.98
N LEU A 87 -4.63 -5.60 -1.74
CA LEU A 87 -3.53 -5.99 -0.85
C LEU A 87 -3.45 -7.50 -0.70
N VAL A 88 -2.28 -7.97 -0.27
CA VAL A 88 -2.07 -9.32 0.25
C VAL A 88 -1.43 -9.19 1.62
N VAL A 89 -2.02 -9.85 2.61
CA VAL A 89 -1.50 -9.89 3.99
C VAL A 89 -1.10 -11.31 4.27
N ILE A 90 0.22 -11.55 4.32
CA ILE A 90 0.79 -12.85 4.68
C ILE A 90 1.01 -12.85 6.19
N GLU A 91 0.48 -13.87 6.88
CA GLU A 91 0.78 -14.14 8.28
C GLU A 91 1.59 -15.43 8.43
N ASP A 92 2.45 -15.46 9.45
CA ASP A 92 3.17 -16.63 9.91
C ASP A 92 3.17 -16.70 11.46
N ASP A 93 3.75 -17.75 12.01
CA ASP A 93 3.79 -17.95 13.46
C ASP A 93 4.75 -16.99 14.18
N GLU A 94 5.71 -16.38 13.49
CA GLU A 94 6.69 -15.45 14.08
C GLU A 94 6.02 -14.10 14.35
N ILE A 95 5.36 -13.51 13.35
CA ILE A 95 4.71 -12.21 13.51
C ILE A 95 3.58 -12.23 14.54
N LEU A 96 2.86 -13.35 14.66
CA LEU A 96 1.75 -13.48 15.60
C LEU A 96 2.21 -13.48 17.06
N LYS A 97 3.44 -13.92 17.35
CA LYS A 97 4.02 -13.96 18.70
C LYS A 97 4.46 -12.59 19.20
N LEU A 98 4.73 -11.64 18.30
CA LEU A 98 5.19 -10.29 18.65
C LEU A 98 4.11 -9.43 19.31
N MET A 99 2.84 -9.85 19.23
CA MET A 99 1.71 -9.10 19.79
C MET A 99 1.61 -7.65 19.29
N LEU A 100 2.03 -7.42 18.05
CA LEU A 100 1.82 -6.16 17.33
C LEU A 100 0.32 -5.76 17.32
N PRO A 101 0.00 -4.47 17.07
CA PRO A 101 -1.35 -4.08 16.65
C PRO A 101 -1.80 -4.96 15.48
N LYS A 102 -3.01 -5.50 15.56
CA LYS A 102 -3.51 -6.56 14.67
C LYS A 102 -5.03 -6.56 14.50
N GLN A 103 -5.74 -5.60 15.10
CA GLN A 103 -7.17 -5.45 14.90
C GLN A 103 -7.40 -4.66 13.61
N TRP A 104 -7.59 -5.40 12.51
CA TRP A 104 -7.73 -4.85 11.17
C TRP A 104 -8.81 -3.77 11.10
N GLY A 105 -8.44 -2.60 10.59
CA GLY A 105 -9.33 -1.44 10.47
C GLY A 105 -9.55 -0.67 11.78
N ILE A 106 -8.82 -1.00 12.85
CA ILE A 106 -8.86 -0.28 14.14
C ILE A 106 -7.45 0.20 14.52
N ASP A 107 -6.56 -0.73 14.87
CA ASP A 107 -5.16 -0.43 15.24
C ASP A 107 -4.13 -1.02 14.27
N ASP A 108 -4.59 -1.81 13.28
CA ASP A 108 -3.82 -2.28 12.13
C ASP A 108 -4.55 -1.88 10.84
N VAL A 109 -4.01 -0.91 10.11
CA VAL A 109 -4.75 -0.20 9.07
C VAL A 109 -3.97 -0.17 7.75
N PRO A 110 -4.55 -0.62 6.63
CA PRO A 110 -3.96 -0.41 5.32
C PRO A 110 -4.07 1.05 4.90
N VAL A 111 -3.01 1.59 4.30
CA VAL A 111 -2.97 2.97 3.79
C VAL A 111 -2.38 2.94 2.37
N ILE A 112 -3.26 2.75 1.39
CA ILE A 112 -2.92 2.78 -0.03
C ILE A 112 -3.02 4.22 -0.51
N VAL A 113 -1.88 4.83 -0.83
CA VAL A 113 -1.79 6.22 -1.27
C VAL A 113 -1.56 6.26 -2.78
N GLN A 114 -2.41 7.01 -3.48
CA GLN A 114 -2.35 7.17 -4.94
C GLN A 114 -2.65 8.61 -5.33
N ASP A 115 -1.94 9.16 -6.30
CA ASP A 115 -2.38 10.37 -7.00
C ASP A 115 -3.22 10.03 -8.23
N LYS A 116 -4.19 10.91 -8.54
CA LYS A 116 -4.96 10.86 -9.79
C LYS A 116 -5.17 12.25 -10.37
N LYS A 117 -5.27 12.28 -11.70
CA LYS A 117 -5.69 13.46 -12.46
C LYS A 117 -7.13 13.28 -12.91
N PHE A 118 -7.93 14.34 -12.81
CA PHE A 118 -9.32 14.34 -13.24
C PHE A 118 -9.57 15.43 -14.28
N SER A 119 -10.43 15.14 -15.26
CA SER A 119 -10.98 16.14 -16.18
C SER A 119 -12.06 16.99 -15.49
N ALA A 120 -12.46 18.10 -16.11
CA ALA A 120 -13.42 19.04 -15.54
C ALA A 120 -14.81 18.43 -15.26
N ASP A 121 -15.16 17.32 -15.92
CA ASP A 121 -16.38 16.54 -15.71
C ASP A 121 -16.22 15.43 -14.64
N GLY A 122 -15.06 15.38 -13.98
CA GLY A 122 -14.77 14.45 -12.88
C GLY A 122 -14.33 13.05 -13.31
N GLN A 123 -14.11 12.79 -14.61
CA GLN A 123 -13.56 11.51 -15.07
C GLN A 123 -12.04 11.44 -14.86
N ILE A 124 -11.49 10.22 -14.79
CA ILE A 124 -10.04 10.02 -14.70
C ILE A 124 -9.41 10.41 -16.04
N ASP A 125 -8.48 11.37 -16.01
CA ASP A 125 -7.77 11.87 -17.19
C ASP A 125 -6.44 11.13 -17.38
N TYR A 126 -6.56 9.86 -17.81
CA TYR A 126 -5.40 9.05 -18.17
C TYR A 126 -5.19 9.04 -19.68
N GLN A 127 -3.97 9.36 -20.10
CA GLN A 127 -3.48 9.16 -21.45
C GLN A 127 -2.05 8.61 -21.38
N LEU A 128 -1.71 7.73 -22.32
CA LEU A 128 -0.34 7.29 -22.55
C LEU A 128 0.14 7.90 -23.88
N ASP A 129 0.84 9.02 -23.77
CA ASP A 129 1.41 9.81 -24.85
C ASP A 129 2.93 9.97 -24.68
N VAL A 130 3.57 10.77 -25.54
CA VAL A 130 5.03 10.99 -25.49
C VAL A 130 5.48 11.54 -24.13
N MET A 131 4.71 12.45 -23.53
CA MET A 131 5.09 13.08 -22.27
C MET A 131 4.97 12.11 -21.10
N THR A 132 3.80 11.49 -20.95
CA THR A 132 3.52 10.52 -19.88
C THR A 132 4.34 9.24 -20.01
N ALA A 133 4.76 8.85 -21.22
CA ALA A 133 5.73 7.77 -21.42
C ALA A 133 7.15 8.16 -20.99
N ALA A 134 7.52 9.44 -21.09
CA ALA A 134 8.85 9.93 -20.71
C ALA A 134 8.99 10.18 -19.20
N VAL A 135 7.98 10.77 -18.57
CA VAL A 135 8.05 11.18 -17.15
C VAL A 135 7.16 10.34 -16.22
N GLY A 136 6.18 9.64 -16.76
CA GLY A 136 5.14 8.95 -15.99
C GLY A 136 3.83 9.73 -15.92
N TRP A 137 2.77 9.08 -15.43
CA TRP A 137 1.47 9.71 -15.21
C TRP A 137 1.36 10.20 -13.77
N PHE A 138 1.13 11.50 -13.60
CA PHE A 138 0.98 12.17 -12.32
C PHE A 138 -0.37 12.87 -12.23
N GLY A 139 -0.91 12.86 -11.02
CA GLY A 139 -2.11 13.61 -10.63
C GLY A 139 -1.79 14.81 -9.75
N ASP A 140 -2.80 15.64 -9.55
CA ASP A 140 -2.85 16.73 -8.57
C ASP A 140 -3.75 16.41 -7.37
N THR A 141 -4.51 15.31 -7.43
CA THR A 141 -5.42 14.88 -6.38
C THR A 141 -4.88 13.64 -5.68
N LEU A 142 -4.53 13.77 -4.39
CA LEU A 142 -4.07 12.64 -3.58
C LEU A 142 -5.25 11.89 -2.95
N LEU A 143 -5.23 10.57 -3.08
CA LEU A 143 -6.21 9.65 -2.53
C LEU A 143 -5.55 8.73 -1.52
N THR A 144 -6.27 8.45 -0.44
CA THR A 144 -5.90 7.47 0.59
C THR A 144 -7.03 6.46 0.71
N ASN A 145 -6.76 5.21 0.36
CA ASN A 145 -7.78 4.15 0.21
C ASN A 145 -8.95 4.59 -0.68
N GLY A 146 -8.67 5.41 -1.70
CA GLY A 146 -9.66 5.93 -2.65
C GLY A 146 -10.44 7.16 -2.18
N ALA A 147 -10.22 7.66 -0.95
CA ALA A 147 -10.85 8.87 -0.42
C ALA A 147 -9.89 10.06 -0.44
N ILE A 148 -10.42 11.28 -0.61
CA ILE A 148 -9.63 12.51 -0.48
C ILE A 148 -9.54 12.86 1.01
N TYR A 149 -8.31 12.90 1.54
CA TYR A 149 -7.97 13.26 2.92
C TYR A 149 -8.94 12.69 3.98
N PRO A 150 -9.08 11.36 4.07
CA PRO A 150 -9.96 10.73 5.06
C PRO A 150 -9.44 10.92 6.48
N GLN A 151 -10.28 10.61 7.45
CA GLN A 151 -9.88 10.47 8.85
C GLN A 151 -10.03 9.02 9.33
N HIS A 152 -9.14 8.60 10.23
CA HIS A 152 -9.19 7.31 10.90
C HIS A 152 -9.25 7.50 12.41
N ALA A 153 -10.20 6.85 13.06
CA ALA A 153 -10.33 6.86 14.52
C ALA A 153 -9.40 5.79 15.11
N ALA A 154 -8.37 6.21 15.85
CA ALA A 154 -7.35 5.31 16.40
C ALA A 154 -7.41 5.25 17.94
N PRO A 155 -7.39 4.05 18.55
CA PRO A 155 -7.26 3.92 19.99
C PRO A 155 -5.90 4.46 20.46
N ARG A 156 -5.81 4.84 21.75
CA ARG A 156 -4.53 5.22 22.37
C ARG A 156 -3.58 4.03 22.43
N GLY A 157 -2.28 4.30 22.35
CA GLY A 157 -1.23 3.29 22.26
C GLY A 157 -0.60 3.27 20.88
N TRP A 158 -0.33 2.08 20.35
CA TRP A 158 0.28 1.90 19.03
C TRP A 158 -0.75 1.76 17.93
N LEU A 159 -0.62 2.59 16.89
CA LEU A 159 -1.31 2.45 15.62
C LEU A 159 -0.32 1.91 14.58
N ARG A 160 -0.63 0.76 13.97
CA ARG A 160 0.11 0.17 12.86
C ARG A 160 -0.50 0.60 11.53
N LEU A 161 0.32 1.15 10.66
CA LEU A 161 -0.05 1.56 9.31
C LEU A 161 0.72 0.70 8.31
N ARG A 162 0.01 0.03 7.40
CA ARG A 162 0.58 -0.72 6.28
C ARG A 162 0.54 0.17 5.04
N LEU A 163 1.63 0.91 4.83
CA LEU A 163 1.75 1.92 3.79
C LEU A 163 2.03 1.23 2.45
N LEU A 164 1.27 1.60 1.42
CA LEU A 164 1.56 1.25 0.03
C LEU A 164 1.57 2.53 -0.80
N ASN A 165 2.67 2.78 -1.49
CA ASN A 165 2.67 3.75 -2.58
C ASN A 165 2.12 3.08 -3.85
N GLY A 166 0.82 3.29 -4.11
CA GLY A 166 0.14 2.78 -5.30
C GLY A 166 0.11 3.75 -6.47
N CYS A 167 0.95 4.80 -6.46
CA CYS A 167 1.02 5.77 -7.54
C CYS A 167 1.66 5.15 -8.79
N ASN A 168 1.27 5.63 -9.98
CA ASN A 168 1.87 5.17 -11.23
C ASN A 168 3.34 5.59 -11.34
N ALA A 169 3.66 6.83 -10.95
CA ALA A 169 4.97 7.42 -11.18
C ALA A 169 5.50 8.29 -10.02
N ARG A 170 4.66 8.61 -9.03
CA ARG A 170 5.01 9.49 -7.92
C ARG A 170 5.70 8.75 -6.79
N SER A 171 6.91 9.16 -6.45
CA SER A 171 7.55 8.81 -5.19
C SER A 171 6.92 9.62 -4.05
N LEU A 172 6.77 9.00 -2.88
CA LEU A 172 6.23 9.62 -1.68
C LEU A 172 7.30 9.71 -0.59
N ASN A 173 7.09 10.56 0.40
CA ASN A 173 7.95 10.65 1.58
C ASN A 173 7.09 10.94 2.81
N PHE A 174 6.71 9.91 3.57
CA PHE A 174 5.76 10.03 4.66
C PHE A 174 6.37 10.63 5.92
N ALA A 175 5.62 11.50 6.58
CA ALA A 175 5.95 12.05 7.89
C ALA A 175 4.64 12.35 8.65
N THR A 176 4.75 12.90 9.86
CA THR A 176 3.59 13.35 10.64
C THR A 176 3.56 14.87 10.76
N SER A 177 2.36 15.46 10.85
CA SER A 177 2.17 16.92 10.89
C SER A 177 2.82 17.61 12.09
N ASP A 178 3.06 16.88 13.17
CA ASP A 178 3.70 17.38 14.39
C ASP A 178 5.09 16.78 14.65
N ASN A 179 5.70 16.17 13.62
CA ASN A 179 7.03 15.58 13.63
C ASN A 179 7.22 14.43 14.63
N ARG A 180 6.13 13.81 15.12
CA ARG A 180 6.23 12.56 15.87
C ARG A 180 6.83 11.45 14.97
N PRO A 181 7.70 10.60 15.52
CA PRO A 181 8.42 9.62 14.73
C PRO A 181 7.51 8.52 14.17
N LEU A 182 7.96 7.91 13.08
CA LEU A 182 7.48 6.62 12.59
C LEU A 182 8.47 5.53 13.01
N TYR A 183 7.97 4.39 13.47
CA TYR A 183 8.77 3.23 13.81
C TYR A 183 8.59 2.17 12.73
N VAL A 184 9.52 2.08 11.79
CA VAL A 184 9.49 1.11 10.69
C VAL A 184 9.73 -0.28 11.25
N ILE A 185 8.80 -1.19 11.02
CA ILE A 185 8.87 -2.57 11.49
C ILE A 185 8.96 -3.60 10.36
N ALA A 186 8.58 -3.22 9.13
CA ALA A 186 8.64 -4.09 7.96
C ALA A 186 8.87 -3.30 6.67
N SER A 187 9.51 -3.94 5.69
CA SER A 187 9.65 -3.48 4.30
C SER A 187 8.83 -4.40 3.37
N ASP A 188 9.13 -4.39 2.06
CA ASP A 188 8.40 -5.16 1.05
C ASP A 188 8.24 -6.65 1.37
N GLY A 189 9.30 -7.28 1.89
CA GLY A 189 9.41 -8.72 2.11
C GLY A 189 9.06 -9.19 3.52
N GLY A 190 8.80 -8.27 4.45
CA GLY A 190 8.43 -8.61 5.82
C GLY A 190 9.19 -7.81 6.87
N LEU A 191 9.23 -8.37 8.09
CA LEU A 191 9.77 -7.71 9.27
C LEU A 191 11.26 -7.36 9.14
N LEU A 192 11.64 -6.19 9.65
CA LEU A 192 13.03 -5.86 9.94
C LEU A 192 13.51 -6.68 11.15
N PRO A 193 14.83 -6.79 11.40
CA PRO A 193 15.34 -7.43 12.62
C PRO A 193 14.92 -6.69 13.90
N GLU A 194 14.92 -5.35 13.86
CA GLU A 194 14.54 -4.45 14.95
C GLU A 194 13.81 -3.21 14.40
N PRO A 195 12.99 -2.51 15.19
CA PRO A 195 12.30 -1.31 14.73
C PRO A 195 13.27 -0.18 14.40
N VAL A 196 13.15 0.41 13.21
CA VAL A 196 13.96 1.56 12.80
C VAL A 196 13.14 2.85 12.95
N LYS A 197 13.56 3.70 13.88
CA LYS A 197 12.91 4.99 14.12
C LYS A 197 13.33 6.02 13.06
N VAL A 198 12.35 6.64 12.39
CA VAL A 198 12.57 7.67 11.38
C VAL A 198 11.67 8.89 11.61
N SER A 199 12.12 10.07 11.16
CA SER A 199 11.31 11.29 11.11
C SER A 199 10.52 11.43 9.81
N GLU A 200 11.05 10.86 8.73
CA GLU A 200 10.46 10.83 7.40
C GLU A 200 10.79 9.50 6.73
N LEU A 201 9.93 9.04 5.81
CA LEU A 201 10.04 7.73 5.19
C LEU A 201 9.76 7.83 3.67
N PRO A 202 10.81 7.87 2.84
CA PRO A 202 10.68 7.72 1.39
C PRO A 202 10.07 6.37 1.02
N VAL A 203 9.10 6.37 0.10
CA VAL A 203 8.45 5.17 -0.42
C VAL A 203 8.28 5.32 -1.94
N LEU A 204 8.96 4.46 -2.69
CA LEU A 204 8.90 4.41 -4.15
C LEU A 204 7.63 3.69 -4.64
N MET A 205 7.33 3.82 -5.92
CA MET A 205 6.12 3.24 -6.52
C MET A 205 6.13 1.71 -6.40
N GLY A 206 5.11 1.17 -5.74
CA GLY A 206 4.95 -0.26 -5.47
C GLY A 206 5.62 -0.77 -4.18
N GLU A 207 6.41 0.06 -3.50
CA GLU A 207 6.99 -0.29 -2.21
C GLU A 207 5.93 -0.29 -1.10
N ARG A 208 6.16 -1.15 -0.10
CA ARG A 208 5.41 -1.18 1.15
C ARG A 208 6.35 -1.04 2.33
N PHE A 209 5.87 -0.29 3.31
CA PHE A 209 6.45 -0.28 4.65
C PHE A 209 5.35 -0.39 5.67
N GLU A 210 5.62 -1.13 6.74
CA GLU A 210 4.75 -1.12 7.91
C GLU A 210 5.39 -0.31 9.01
N VAL A 211 4.64 0.64 9.56
CA VAL A 211 5.12 1.54 10.60
C VAL A 211 4.18 1.53 11.80
N LEU A 212 4.75 1.70 12.98
CA LEU A 212 4.00 2.08 14.17
C LEU A 212 4.13 3.58 14.41
N VAL A 213 3.03 4.21 14.81
CA VAL A 213 2.98 5.59 15.27
C VAL A 213 2.26 5.65 16.61
N GLU A 214 2.78 6.48 17.52
CA GLU A 214 2.23 6.60 18.86
C GLU A 214 1.00 7.52 18.89
N VAL A 215 -0.07 7.06 19.53
CA VAL A 215 -1.30 7.79 19.82
C VAL A 215 -1.41 7.95 21.34
N ASN A 216 -0.77 8.98 21.90
CA ASN A 216 -0.55 9.13 23.34
C ASN A 216 -1.48 10.15 24.04
N ASP A 217 -2.15 11.02 23.29
CA ASP A 217 -3.03 12.05 23.84
C ASP A 217 -4.34 12.18 23.02
N ASN A 218 -5.12 13.23 23.29
CA ASN A 218 -6.35 13.54 22.56
C ASN A 218 -6.13 14.46 21.36
N LYS A 219 -4.89 14.76 20.98
CA LYS A 219 -4.57 15.72 19.94
C LYS A 219 -4.54 15.01 18.57
N PRO A 220 -5.44 15.37 17.64
CA PRO A 220 -5.38 14.85 16.28
C PRO A 220 -4.09 15.30 15.59
N PHE A 221 -3.58 14.46 14.72
CA PHE A 221 -2.43 14.75 13.87
C PHE A 221 -2.66 14.14 12.49
N ASP A 222 -1.94 14.62 11.49
CA ASP A 222 -2.03 14.07 10.13
C ASP A 222 -0.81 13.21 9.82
N LEU A 223 -1.04 12.13 9.09
CA LEU A 223 -0.03 11.57 8.21
C LEU A 223 0.06 12.50 7.00
N VAL A 224 1.27 12.93 6.66
CA VAL A 224 1.55 13.80 5.51
C VAL A 224 2.56 13.13 4.59
N THR A 225 2.62 13.58 3.33
CA THR A 225 3.77 13.33 2.46
C THR A 225 4.51 14.64 2.21
N LEU A 226 5.83 14.60 2.36
CA LEU A 226 6.73 15.71 2.13
C LEU A 226 7.07 15.82 0.62
N PRO A 227 7.56 16.99 0.17
CA PRO A 227 8.02 17.16 -1.20
C PRO A 227 9.14 16.20 -1.57
N VAL A 228 9.07 15.64 -2.78
CA VAL A 228 10.12 14.80 -3.35
C VAL A 228 10.62 15.44 -4.64
N SER A 229 11.94 15.52 -4.81
CA SER A 229 12.55 15.99 -6.05
C SER A 229 12.63 14.84 -7.05
N GLN A 230 11.71 14.79 -8.01
CA GLN A 230 11.77 13.87 -9.15
C GLN A 230 12.21 14.66 -10.38
N MET A 231 13.24 14.17 -11.08
CA MET A 231 13.85 14.86 -12.23
C MET A 231 14.34 16.28 -11.90
N GLY A 232 14.76 16.52 -10.66
CA GLY A 232 15.30 17.81 -10.21
C GLY A 232 14.24 18.86 -9.85
N MET A 233 12.96 18.50 -9.79
CA MET A 233 11.86 19.42 -9.45
C MET A 233 10.90 18.79 -8.44
N ALA A 234 10.30 19.63 -7.58
CA ALA A 234 9.10 19.32 -6.82
C ALA A 234 7.96 20.21 -7.35
N ILE A 235 6.85 19.60 -7.77
CA ILE A 235 5.78 20.29 -8.50
C ILE A 235 4.54 20.40 -7.61
N ALA A 236 3.90 21.56 -7.62
CA ALA A 236 2.63 21.80 -6.93
C ALA A 236 1.54 20.80 -7.35
N PRO A 237 0.64 20.39 -6.44
CA PRO A 237 0.52 20.84 -5.05
C PRO A 237 1.47 20.11 -4.06
N PHE A 238 2.39 19.30 -4.57
CA PHE A 238 3.33 18.47 -3.79
C PHE A 238 4.72 19.12 -3.62
N ASP A 239 4.82 20.43 -3.84
CA ASP A 239 5.99 21.28 -3.57
C ASP A 239 6.09 21.71 -2.09
N LYS A 240 5.10 21.33 -1.28
CA LYS A 240 5.04 21.49 0.18
C LYS A 240 4.43 20.23 0.84
N PRO A 241 4.51 20.06 2.17
CA PRO A 241 3.84 18.96 2.86
C PRO A 241 2.36 18.88 2.49
N HIS A 242 1.91 17.70 2.06
CA HIS A 242 0.54 17.44 1.64
C HIS A 242 -0.12 16.42 2.58
N PRO A 243 -1.34 16.68 3.10
CA PRO A 243 -2.02 15.73 3.97
C PRO A 243 -2.40 14.44 3.23
N VAL A 244 -2.23 13.30 3.89
CA VAL A 244 -2.59 11.97 3.41
C VAL A 244 -3.87 11.51 4.11
N MET A 245 -3.88 11.49 5.44
CA MET A 245 -5.04 11.18 6.27
C MET A 245 -4.90 11.79 7.66
N ARG A 246 -6.03 12.08 8.29
CA ARG A 246 -6.11 12.53 9.68
C ARG A 246 -6.21 11.35 10.61
N ILE A 247 -5.41 11.32 11.67
CA ILE A 247 -5.53 10.35 12.76
C ILE A 247 -6.23 11.04 13.93
N GLN A 248 -7.40 10.52 14.30
CA GLN A 248 -8.24 11.03 15.37
C GLN A 248 -8.16 10.08 16.57
N PRO A 249 -7.48 10.47 17.66
CA PRO A 249 -7.47 9.66 18.87
C PRO A 249 -8.87 9.46 19.45
N ILE A 250 -9.16 8.26 19.93
CA ILE A 250 -10.34 7.93 20.74
C ILE A 250 -9.93 7.54 22.16
N ALA A 251 -10.86 7.61 23.11
CA ALA A 251 -10.57 7.37 24.53
C ALA A 251 -10.18 5.91 24.87
N ILE A 252 -10.47 4.96 23.97
CA ILE A 252 -10.17 3.54 24.15
C ILE A 252 -8.67 3.32 23.96
N SER A 253 -8.06 2.47 24.78
CA SER A 253 -6.65 2.04 24.62
C SER A 253 -6.56 0.70 23.89
N ALA A 254 -5.62 0.59 22.95
CA ALA A 254 -5.22 -0.66 22.33
C ALA A 254 -4.10 -1.34 23.13
N SER A 255 -3.97 -2.65 22.94
CA SER A 255 -3.00 -3.49 23.64
C SER A 255 -1.83 -3.96 22.76
N GLY A 256 -1.72 -3.47 21.52
CA GLY A 256 -0.60 -3.80 20.64
C GLY A 256 0.72 -3.33 21.24
N ALA A 257 1.79 -4.10 21.01
CA ALA A 257 3.12 -3.82 21.52
C ALA A 257 4.11 -3.53 20.38
N LEU A 258 5.26 -2.96 20.73
CA LEU A 258 6.43 -2.82 19.86
C LEU A 258 7.65 -3.40 20.59
N PRO A 259 8.04 -4.66 20.33
CA PRO A 259 9.20 -5.26 20.96
C PRO A 259 10.51 -4.76 20.32
N ASP A 260 11.61 -4.81 21.07
CA ASP A 260 12.93 -4.38 20.60
C ASP A 260 13.48 -5.27 19.48
N THR A 261 13.12 -6.56 19.49
CA THR A 261 13.48 -7.53 18.44
C THR A 261 12.22 -8.02 17.75
N LEU A 262 12.24 -7.98 16.41
CA LEU A 262 11.12 -8.34 15.56
C LEU A 262 11.35 -9.66 14.82
N SER A 263 12.52 -9.84 14.23
CA SER A 263 12.87 -11.04 13.45
C SER A 263 14.30 -11.48 13.72
N SER A 264 14.51 -12.80 13.68
CA SER A 264 15.85 -13.41 13.82
C SER A 264 16.62 -13.53 12.51
N LEU A 265 15.94 -13.35 11.37
CA LEU A 265 16.53 -13.39 10.03
C LEU A 265 16.25 -12.05 9.33
N PRO A 266 17.25 -11.39 8.72
CA PRO A 266 16.98 -10.26 7.85
C PRO A 266 16.11 -10.73 6.67
N ALA A 267 15.06 -9.95 6.38
CA ALA A 267 14.22 -10.12 5.20
C ALA A 267 15.02 -9.93 3.90
#